data_AF-A0A0A2C717-F1
#
_entry.id   AF-A0A0A2C717-F1
#
_cell.length_a   1.000
_cell.length_b   1.000
_cell.length_c   1.000
_cell.angle_alpha   90.00
_cell.angle_beta   90.00
_cell.angle_gamma   90.00
#
_symmetry.space_group_name_H-M   'P 1'
#
loop_
_entity.id
_entity.type
_entity.pdbx_description
1 polymer ?
#
loop_
_entity_poly.entity_id
_entity_poly.type
_entity_poly.pdbx_seq_one_letter_code
_entity_poly.pdbx_strand_id
1 'polypeptide(L)'
;MPKSQYGEQLWDKSSVEKNEDGSIRVLSKFIPKTTNKITQNILYTMDINYSEKSFKDIAVGVKEFNEFENKDSQWKDPNGDKLIVSVIDQVCTHVN
;
A
#
# COMPACT_ATOMS: atom_id res chain seq x y z
N MET A 1 12.65 -4.66 1.67
CA MET A 1 11.53 -4.18 2.50
C MET A 1 11.76 -2.71 2.83
N PRO A 2 10.86 -1.81 2.43
CA PRO A 2 10.88 -0.39 2.80
C PRO A 2 10.92 -0.18 4.32
N LYS A 3 11.85 0.67 4.80
CA LYS A 3 11.99 1.02 6.22
C LYS A 3 12.06 2.53 6.42
N SER A 4 11.50 3.03 7.51
CA SER A 4 11.57 4.43 7.94
C SER A 4 11.74 4.52 9.46
N GLN A 5 11.86 5.74 9.99
CA GLN A 5 11.87 5.95 11.44
C GLN A 5 10.55 5.56 12.13
N TYR A 6 9.45 5.48 11.36
CA TYR A 6 8.10 5.19 11.86
C TYR A 6 7.74 3.70 11.79
N GLY A 7 8.43 2.91 10.97
CA GLY A 7 8.12 1.51 10.77
C GLY A 7 8.57 0.98 9.42
N GLU A 8 7.91 -0.08 9.00
CA GLU A 8 8.23 -0.83 7.79
C GLU A 8 6.94 -1.09 7.01
N GLN A 9 7.03 -1.08 5.68
CA GLN A 9 5.90 -1.43 4.81
C GLN A 9 6.26 -2.70 4.04
N LEU A 10 5.40 -3.71 4.13
CA LEU A 10 5.48 -4.94 3.34
C LEU A 10 4.38 -4.91 2.29
N TRP A 11 4.60 -5.56 1.15
CA TRP A 11 3.55 -5.80 0.16
C TRP A 11 3.64 -7.24 -0.34
N ASP A 12 2.50 -7.81 -0.70
CA ASP A 12 2.39 -9.20 -1.12
C ASP A 12 2.44 -9.30 -2.66
N LYS A 13 3.53 -9.88 -3.17
CA LYS A 13 3.74 -10.10 -4.60
C LYS A 13 2.69 -11.01 -5.23
N SER A 14 2.15 -11.96 -4.46
CA SER A 14 1.13 -12.88 -4.96
C SER A 14 -0.26 -12.26 -5.04
N SER A 15 -0.45 -11.08 -4.45
CA SER A 15 -1.72 -10.35 -4.43
C SER A 15 -1.93 -9.41 -5.63
N VAL A 16 -0.99 -9.41 -6.58
CA VAL A 16 -1.02 -8.51 -7.73
C VAL A 16 -2.23 -8.80 -8.60
N GLU A 17 -3.07 -7.80 -8.78
CA GLU A 17 -4.22 -7.81 -9.69
C GLU A 17 -4.16 -6.57 -10.58
N LYS A 18 -4.42 -6.73 -11.88
CA LYS A 18 -4.46 -5.60 -12.82
C LYS A 18 -5.90 -5.15 -13.02
N ASN A 19 -6.18 -3.90 -12.69
CA ASN A 19 -7.48 -3.28 -12.88
C ASN A 19 -7.71 -2.92 -14.36
N GLU A 20 -8.98 -2.72 -14.73
CA GLU A 20 -9.39 -2.35 -16.10
C GLU A 20 -8.78 -1.02 -16.56
N ASP A 21 -8.58 -0.07 -15.63
CA ASP A 21 -7.95 1.23 -15.89
C ASP A 21 -6.42 1.15 -16.04
N GLY A 22 -5.85 -0.06 -15.91
CA GLY A 22 -4.42 -0.32 -16.01
C GLY A 22 -3.64 -0.12 -14.71
N SER A 23 -4.29 0.34 -13.63
CA SER A 23 -3.67 0.37 -12.31
C SER A 23 -3.46 -1.03 -11.74
N ILE A 24 -2.53 -1.15 -10.80
CA ILE A 24 -2.17 -2.42 -10.16
C ILE A 24 -2.69 -2.42 -8.72
N ARG A 25 -3.57 -3.35 -8.41
CA ARG A 25 -4.01 -3.64 -7.04
C ARG A 25 -3.03 -4.56 -6.34
N VAL A 26 -2.69 -4.23 -5.10
CA VAL A 26 -1.86 -5.04 -4.20
C VAL A 26 -2.36 -4.97 -2.76
N LEU A 27 -2.05 -6.01 -2.00
CA LEU A 27 -2.17 -6.02 -0.55
C LEU A 27 -0.84 -5.59 0.08
N SER A 28 -0.92 -4.71 1.07
CA SER A 28 0.25 -4.23 1.81
C SER A 28 -0.01 -4.13 3.32
N LYS A 29 1.05 -4.18 4.10
CA LYS A 29 1.01 -4.19 5.57
C LYS A 29 2.03 -3.21 6.11
N PHE A 30 1.54 -2.22 6.85
CA PHE A 30 2.37 -1.36 7.68
C PHE A 30 2.63 -2.04 9.03
N ILE A 31 3.90 -2.10 9.41
CA ILE A 31 4.37 -2.58 10.71
C ILE A 31 5.01 -1.38 11.41
N PRO A 32 4.39 -0.80 12.45
CA PRO A 32 4.96 0.32 13.16
C PRO A 32 6.23 -0.10 13.90
N LYS A 33 7.19 0.82 14.04
CA LYS A 33 8.46 0.57 14.74
C LYS A 33 8.25 0.12 16.19
N THR A 34 7.22 0.64 16.85
CA THR A 34 6.80 0.24 18.18
C THR A 34 5.39 -0.30 18.11
N THR A 35 5.18 -1.53 18.55
CA THR A 35 3.85 -2.15 18.64
C THR A 35 3.35 -2.13 20.07
N ASN A 36 2.11 -1.68 20.27
CA ASN A 36 1.41 -1.76 21.55
C ASN A 36 -0.11 -1.87 21.28
N LYS A 37 -0.96 -1.85 22.32
CA LYS A 37 -2.42 -1.97 22.14
C LYS A 37 -3.03 -0.90 21.21
N ILE A 38 -2.39 0.27 21.11
CA ILE A 38 -2.79 1.41 20.28
C ILE A 38 -2.10 1.34 18.91
N THR A 39 -0.81 0.98 18.88
CA THR A 39 0.01 0.95 17.67
C THR A 39 0.03 -0.46 17.08
N GLN A 40 -1.01 -0.79 16.31
CA GLN A 40 -1.19 -2.08 15.66
C GLN A 40 -0.66 -2.04 14.22
N ASN A 41 -0.47 -3.23 13.63
CA ASN A 41 -0.22 -3.32 12.20
C ASN A 41 -1.46 -2.84 11.43
N ILE A 42 -1.24 -2.21 10.29
CA ILE A 42 -2.33 -1.77 9.42
C ILE A 42 -2.22 -2.51 8.09
N LEU A 43 -3.32 -3.12 7.68
CA LEU A 43 -3.48 -3.79 6.40
C LEU A 43 -4.10 -2.81 5.41
N TYR A 44 -3.57 -2.78 4.20
CA TYR A 44 -4.04 -1.93 3.11
C TYR A 44 -4.30 -2.77 1.87
N THR A 45 -5.38 -2.46 1.18
CA THR A 45 -5.57 -2.79 -0.22
C THR A 45 -5.35 -1.52 -1.01
N MET A 46 -4.35 -1.52 -1.88
CA MET A 46 -3.91 -0.32 -2.59
C MET A 46 -4.01 -0.52 -4.09
N ASP A 47 -4.46 0.49 -4.82
CA ASP A 47 -4.23 0.59 -6.25
C ASP A 47 -3.04 1.52 -6.52
N ILE A 48 -2.18 1.14 -7.45
CA ILE A 48 -0.96 1.85 -7.82
C ILE A 48 -1.00 2.19 -9.31
N ASN A 49 -0.75 3.46 -9.63
CA ASN A 49 -0.56 3.93 -11.00
C ASN A 49 0.95 4.14 -11.26
N TYR A 50 1.53 3.30 -12.12
CA TYR A 50 2.95 3.38 -12.47
C TYR A 50 3.31 4.68 -13.20
N SER A 51 2.48 5.10 -14.15
CA SER A 51 2.74 6.24 -15.02
C SER A 51 2.78 7.55 -14.24
N GLU A 52 1.85 7.69 -13.29
CA GLU A 52 1.74 8.89 -12.45
C GLU A 52 2.50 8.77 -11.12
N LYS A 53 3.06 7.60 -10.82
CA LYS A 53 3.69 7.29 -9.53
C LYS A 53 2.80 7.63 -8.32
N SER A 54 1.50 7.39 -8.47
CA SER A 54 0.46 7.70 -7.49
C SER A 54 -0.18 6.42 -6.94
N PHE A 55 -0.88 6.54 -5.82
CA PHE A 55 -1.57 5.43 -5.17
C PHE A 55 -2.92 5.84 -4.59
N LYS A 56 -3.81 4.89 -4.35
CA LYS A 56 -5.02 5.09 -3.54
C LYS A 56 -5.26 3.90 -2.63
N ASP A 57 -5.71 4.17 -1.41
CA ASP A 57 -6.03 3.14 -0.42
C ASP A 57 -7.49 2.74 -0.61
N ILE A 58 -7.73 1.62 -1.29
CA ILE A 58 -9.06 1.08 -1.58
C ILE A 58 -9.72 0.55 -0.31
N ALA A 59 -8.92 -0.02 0.58
CA ALA A 59 -9.40 -0.40 1.89
C ALA A 59 -8.30 -0.40 2.93
N VAL A 60 -8.70 -0.25 4.19
CA VAL A 60 -7.83 -0.28 5.36
C VAL A 60 -8.42 -1.24 6.40
N GLY A 61 -7.57 -1.96 7.12
CA GLY A 61 -7.99 -2.84 8.21
C GLY A 61 -6.89 -3.07 9.24
N VAL A 62 -7.26 -3.63 10.38
CA VAL A 62 -6.30 -4.05 11.43
C VAL A 62 -6.32 -5.56 11.64
N LYS A 63 -7.41 -6.23 11.24
CA LYS A 63 -7.55 -7.70 11.33
C LYS A 63 -7.58 -8.38 9.98
N GLU A 64 -8.34 -7.83 9.04
CA GLU A 64 -8.59 -8.42 7.73
C GLU A 64 -8.31 -7.39 6.63
N PHE A 65 -7.87 -7.87 5.46
CA PHE A 65 -7.83 -7.04 4.27
C PHE A 65 -9.27 -6.71 3.86
N ASN A 66 -9.50 -5.47 3.42
CA ASN A 66 -10.84 -4.97 3.05
C ASN A 66 -11.84 -4.78 4.21
N GLU A 67 -11.37 -4.66 5.46
CA GLU A 67 -12.24 -4.41 6.61
C GLU A 67 -13.05 -3.11 6.47
N PHE A 68 -12.41 -2.03 6.02
CA PHE A 68 -13.06 -0.76 5.73
C PHE A 68 -12.74 -0.33 4.29
N GLU A 69 -13.63 -0.68 3.36
CA GLU A 69 -13.56 -0.22 1.98
C GLU A 69 -13.86 1.27 1.87
N ASN A 70 -13.06 1.97 1.07
CA ASN A 70 -13.27 3.35 0.67
C ASN A 70 -13.46 3.40 -0.85
N LYS A 71 -14.72 3.29 -1.28
CA LYS A 71 -15.08 3.30 -2.72
C LYS A 71 -14.81 4.64 -3.41
N ASP A 72 -14.74 5.71 -2.63
CA ASP A 72 -14.46 7.07 -3.11
C ASP A 72 -12.98 7.46 -2.90
N SER A 73 -12.09 6.48 -2.72
CA SER A 73 -10.67 6.74 -2.49
C SER A 73 -10.03 7.46 -3.68
N GLN A 74 -9.39 8.59 -3.38
CA GLN A 74 -8.75 9.44 -4.37
C GLN A 74 -7.29 9.05 -4.58
N TRP A 75 -6.78 9.25 -5.79
CA TRP A 75 -5.35 9.16 -6.09
C TRP A 75 -4.55 10.18 -5.29
N LYS A 76 -3.43 9.75 -4.73
CA LYS A 76 -2.53 10.54 -3.90
C LYS A 76 -1.11 10.44 -4.44
N ASP A 77 -0.42 11.58 -4.43
CA ASP A 77 1.04 11.61 -4.53
C ASP A 77 1.63 11.08 -3.21
N PRO A 78 2.69 10.24 -3.23
CA PRO A 78 3.33 9.77 -2.01
C PRO A 78 3.98 10.88 -1.17
N ASN A 79 4.12 12.10 -1.70
CA ASN A 79 4.60 13.30 -1.04
C ASN A 79 5.93 13.09 -0.29
N GLY A 80 6.82 12.28 -0.88
CA GLY A 80 8.11 11.93 -0.30
C GLY A 80 8.06 10.87 0.82
N ASP A 81 6.92 10.25 1.10
CA ASP A 81 6.84 9.08 1.97
C ASP A 81 7.66 7.93 1.38
N LYS A 82 8.83 7.70 1.96
CA LYS A 82 9.80 6.71 1.49
C LYS A 82 9.26 5.28 1.54
N LEU A 83 8.31 4.98 2.43
CA LEU A 83 7.70 3.64 2.49
C LEU A 83 6.82 3.42 1.26
N ILE A 84 5.92 4.36 0.98
CA ILE A 84 5.00 4.27 -0.16
C ILE A 84 5.73 4.39 -1.49
N VAL A 85 6.67 5.34 -1.63
CA VAL A 85 7.53 5.45 -2.83
C VAL A 85 8.21 4.11 -3.12
N SER A 86 8.77 3.47 -2.11
CA SER A 86 9.48 2.20 -2.29
C SER A 86 8.54 1.02 -2.59
N VAL A 87 7.31 1.02 -2.09
CA VAL A 87 6.28 0.04 -2.51
C VAL A 87 5.93 0.24 -3.97
N ILE A 88 5.62 1.48 -4.40
CA ILE A 88 5.30 1.81 -5.79
C ILE A 88 6.43 1.32 -6.71
N ASP A 89 7.68 1.68 -6.44
CA ASP A 89 8.80 1.28 -7.28
C ASP A 89 8.99 -0.24 -7.35
N GLN A 90 8.82 -0.95 -6.23
CA GLN A 90 8.94 -2.41 -6.21
C GLN A 90 7.81 -3.10 -6.96
N VAL A 91 6.56 -2.63 -6.82
CA VAL A 91 5.41 -3.16 -7.56
C VAL A 91 5.61 -2.94 -9.05
N CYS A 92 5.96 -1.72 -9.45
CA CYS A 92 6.19 -1.37 -10.85
C CYS A 92 7.36 -2.14 -11.48
N THR A 93 8.41 -2.45 -10.70
CA THR A 93 9.51 -3.30 -11.17
C THR A 93 9.09 -4.77 -11.31
N HIS A 94 8.12 -5.24 -10.52
CA HIS A 94 7.70 -6.63 -10.53
C HIS A 94 6.72 -6.97 -11.67
N VAL A 95 5.87 -6.02 -12.05
CA VAL A 95 4.86 -6.19 -13.10
C VAL A 95 5.37 -5.88 -14.52
N ASN A 96 6.57 -5.29 -14.63
CA ASN A 96 7.24 -4.99 -15.90
C ASN A 96 8.15 -6.13 -16.36
#